data_AF-A0A6D0IYQ9-F1
#
_entry.id   AF-A0A6D0IYQ9-F1
#
_cell.length_a   1.000
_cell.length_b   1.000
_cell.length_c   1.000
_cell.angle_alpha   90.00
_cell.angle_beta   90.00
_cell.angle_gamma   90.00
#
_symmetry.space_group_name_H-M   'P 1'
#
loop_
_entity.id
_entity.type
_entity.pdbx_description
1 polymer ?
#
loop_
_entity_poly.entity_id
_entity_poly.type
_entity_poly.pdbx_seq_one_letter_code
_entity_poly.pdbx_strand_id
1 'polypeptide(L)'
;QTAKRYLGKPYDFSFSWSDDRQYCSEVVWKVYQNALGMRVGEQQKLKEFDLSSPQVQAKLKERYGKNIPLEETVVSPQAVFDAPQLTTVAKEWPLFSW
;
A
#
# COMPACT_ATOMS: atom_id res chain seq x y z
N GLN A 1 -16.34 12.62 -5.81
CA GLN A 1 -16.22 13.52 -4.64
C GLN A 1 -15.38 12.93 -3.50
N THR A 2 -15.39 11.61 -3.27
CA THR A 2 -14.68 10.92 -2.17
C THR A 2 -13.20 11.24 -2.04
N ALA A 3 -12.44 11.26 -3.14
CA ALA A 3 -11.00 11.56 -3.13
C ALA A 3 -10.66 12.92 -2.48
N LYS A 4 -11.56 13.92 -2.58
CA LYS A 4 -11.33 15.25 -2.00
C LYS A 4 -11.17 15.23 -0.47
N ARG A 5 -11.71 14.21 0.21
CA ARG A 5 -11.59 14.02 1.66
C ARG A 5 -10.17 13.66 2.12
N TYR A 6 -9.33 13.20 1.19
CA TYR A 6 -7.96 12.78 1.45
C TYR A 6 -6.92 13.82 1.02
N LEU A 7 -7.34 14.92 0.38
CA LEU A 7 -6.44 16.00 -0.03
C LEU A 7 -5.80 16.66 1.20
N GLY A 8 -4.50 16.94 1.10
CA GLY A 8 -3.74 17.58 2.16
C GLY A 8 -3.34 16.66 3.33
N LYS A 9 -3.71 15.37 3.30
CA LYS A 9 -3.23 14.41 4.30
C LYS A 9 -1.71 14.21 4.17
N PRO A 10 -0.95 14.19 5.27
CA PRO A 10 0.50 13.96 5.23
C PRO A 10 0.82 12.56 4.73
N TYR A 11 2.04 12.37 4.22
CA TYR A 11 2.53 11.03 3.88
C TYR A 11 2.66 10.15 5.12
N ASP A 12 2.16 8.91 5.03
CA ASP A 12 2.28 7.96 6.13
C ASP A 12 3.58 7.15 6.06
N PHE A 13 4.54 7.54 6.89
CA PHE A 13 5.76 6.77 7.08
C PHE A 13 5.57 5.53 7.95
N SER A 14 4.46 5.42 8.69
CA SER A 14 4.21 4.26 9.56
C SER A 14 3.50 3.12 8.86
N PHE A 15 2.95 3.33 7.65
CA PHE A 15 2.08 2.37 6.96
C PHE A 15 0.91 1.87 7.85
N SER A 16 0.40 2.78 8.69
CA SER A 16 -0.75 2.57 9.56
C SER A 16 -2.03 2.47 8.75
N TRP A 17 -3.01 1.72 9.23
CA TRP A 17 -4.33 1.68 8.61
C TRP A 17 -5.27 2.82 9.06
N SER A 18 -4.83 3.72 9.95
CA SER A 18 -5.61 4.91 10.35
C SER A 18 -5.79 5.91 9.20
N ASP A 19 -6.70 6.87 9.35
CA ASP A 19 -6.94 7.92 8.34
C ASP A 19 -6.12 9.20 8.59
N ASP A 20 -5.23 9.24 9.60
CA ASP A 20 -4.52 10.46 10.00
C ASP A 20 -3.51 10.93 8.94
N ARG A 21 -2.86 9.96 8.28
CA ARG A 21 -1.88 10.10 7.21
C ARG A 21 -2.22 9.11 6.10
N GLN A 22 -1.60 9.22 4.93
CA GLN A 22 -1.86 8.31 3.81
C GLN A 22 -0.57 7.85 3.13
N TYR A 23 -0.47 6.56 2.81
CA TYR A 23 0.50 6.06 1.83
C TYR A 23 -0.16 5.74 0.48
N CYS A 24 0.66 5.47 -0.55
CA CYS A 24 0.23 5.50 -1.94
C CYS A 24 -0.89 4.50 -2.29
N SER A 25 -0.73 3.23 -1.95
CA SER A 25 -1.73 2.19 -2.23
C SER A 25 -2.94 2.28 -1.29
N GLU A 26 -2.76 2.76 -0.06
CA GLU A 26 -3.83 2.95 0.92
C GLU A 26 -4.91 3.91 0.40
N VAL A 27 -4.51 5.10 -0.05
CA VAL A 27 -5.48 6.13 -0.47
C VAL A 27 -6.25 5.66 -1.70
N VAL A 28 -5.61 4.95 -2.63
CA VAL A 28 -6.28 4.37 -3.80
C VAL A 28 -7.32 3.36 -3.34
N TRP A 29 -6.93 2.40 -2.49
CA TRP A 29 -7.83 1.38 -1.96
C TRP A 29 -9.01 1.98 -1.20
N LYS A 30 -8.75 2.91 -0.27
CA LYS A 30 -9.78 3.57 0.56
C LYS A 30 -10.74 4.40 -0.28
N VAL A 31 -10.27 5.08 -1.32
CA VAL A 31 -11.14 5.86 -2.23
C VAL A 31 -12.10 4.95 -2.99
N TYR A 32 -11.63 3.85 -3.56
CA TYR A 32 -12.51 2.90 -4.26
C TYR A 32 -13.52 2.25 -3.31
N GLN A 33 -13.07 1.81 -2.14
CA GLN A 33 -13.95 1.22 -1.14
C GLN A 33 -15.03 2.21 -0.69
N ASN A 34 -14.66 3.45 -0.37
CA ASN A 34 -15.60 4.44 0.16
C ASN A 34 -16.49 5.08 -0.91
N ALA A 35 -16.08 5.08 -2.18
CA ALA A 35 -16.89 5.63 -3.27
C ALA A 35 -17.83 4.60 -3.89
N LEU A 36 -17.37 3.35 -4.04
CA LEU A 36 -18.02 2.33 -4.86
C LEU A 36 -18.28 1.01 -4.10
N GLY A 37 -17.83 0.88 -2.85
CA GLY A 37 -17.90 -0.39 -2.11
C GLY A 37 -16.97 -1.48 -2.67
N MET A 38 -15.99 -1.09 -3.49
CA MET A 38 -15.09 -2.03 -4.17
C MET A 38 -13.78 -2.20 -3.41
N ARG A 39 -13.45 -3.44 -3.07
CA ARG A 39 -12.14 -3.85 -2.55
C ARG A 39 -11.21 -4.17 -3.72
N VAL A 40 -10.44 -3.18 -4.18
CA VAL A 40 -9.44 -3.35 -5.25
C VAL A 40 -8.09 -3.71 -4.63
N GLY A 41 -7.93 -5.00 -4.37
CA GLY A 41 -6.71 -5.59 -3.82
C GLY A 41 -6.90 -6.13 -2.41
N GLU A 42 -6.18 -7.20 -2.12
CA GLU A 42 -6.22 -7.88 -0.82
C GLU A 42 -5.42 -7.13 0.24
N GLN A 43 -5.93 -7.19 1.47
CA GLN A 43 -5.26 -6.66 2.66
C GLN A 43 -4.60 -7.82 3.38
N GLN A 44 -3.38 -7.62 3.85
CA GLN A 44 -2.66 -8.62 4.64
C GLN A 44 -1.90 -7.93 5.79
N LYS A 45 -1.47 -8.71 6.77
CA LYS A 45 -0.66 -8.20 7.90
C LYS A 45 0.76 -7.91 7.45
N LEU A 46 1.41 -6.92 8.09
CA LEU A 46 2.80 -6.59 7.77
C LEU A 46 3.73 -7.81 7.88
N LYS A 47 3.51 -8.69 8.86
CA LYS A 47 4.28 -9.94 9.03
C LYS A 47 4.13 -10.97 7.90
N GLU A 48 3.10 -10.84 7.06
CA GLU A 48 2.79 -11.77 5.96
C GLU A 48 3.53 -11.40 4.66
N PHE A 49 4.17 -10.22 4.62
CA PHE A 49 5.09 -9.86 3.54
C PHE A 49 6.42 -10.59 3.69
N ASP A 50 7.19 -10.70 2.60
CA ASP A 50 8.57 -11.17 2.68
C ASP A 50 9.46 -10.11 3.34
N LEU A 51 9.73 -10.32 4.63
CA LEU A 51 10.63 -9.49 5.42
C LEU A 51 12.03 -10.11 5.55
N SER A 52 12.34 -11.23 4.88
CA SER A 52 13.54 -12.02 5.14
C SER A 52 14.85 -11.36 4.67
N SER A 53 14.75 -10.52 3.63
CA SER A 53 15.90 -9.82 3.04
C SER A 53 16.60 -8.90 4.07
N PRO A 54 17.95 -8.95 4.18
CA PRO A 54 18.70 -8.04 5.05
C PRO A 54 18.46 -6.56 4.76
N GLN A 55 18.25 -6.20 3.48
CA GLN A 55 17.94 -4.84 3.06
C GLN A 55 16.57 -4.39 3.58
N VAL A 56 15.56 -5.28 3.55
CA VAL A 56 14.23 -5.01 4.10
C VAL A 56 14.30 -4.86 5.62
N GLN A 57 14.98 -5.78 6.31
CA GLN A 57 15.18 -5.72 7.76
C GLN A 57 15.89 -4.42 8.20
N ALA A 58 16.92 -3.99 7.46
CA ALA A 58 17.61 -2.74 7.72
C ALA A 58 16.66 -1.53 7.61
N LYS A 59 15.81 -1.50 6.57
CA LYS A 59 14.82 -0.43 6.38
C LYS A 59 13.70 -0.44 7.41
N LEU A 60 13.24 -1.61 7.83
CA LEU A 60 12.29 -1.73 8.93
C LEU A 60 12.89 -1.20 10.23
N LYS A 61 14.14 -1.55 10.54
CA LYS A 61 14.83 -1.06 11.73
C LYS A 61 15.09 0.45 11.68
N GLU A 62 15.47 1.00 10.53
CA GLU A 62 15.65 2.45 10.33
C GLU A 62 14.35 3.22 10.64
N ARG A 63 13.22 2.66 10.22
CA ARG A 63 11.91 3.32 10.32
C ARG A 63 11.20 3.12 11.66
N TYR A 64 11.25 1.90 12.19
CA TYR A 64 10.46 1.48 13.36
C TYR A 64 11.31 1.18 14.59
N GLY A 65 12.64 1.15 14.46
CA GLY A 65 13.53 0.71 15.52
C GLY A 65 13.22 -0.72 15.95
N LYS A 66 12.79 -0.89 17.20
CA LYS A 66 12.39 -2.19 17.77
C LYS A 66 10.88 -2.46 17.68
N ASN A 67 10.08 -1.43 17.37
CA ASN A 67 8.62 -1.48 17.46
C ASN A 67 8.00 -1.65 16.07
N ILE A 68 8.33 -2.75 15.39
CA ILE A 68 7.78 -3.06 14.07
C ILE A 68 6.32 -3.49 14.25
N PRO A 69 5.34 -2.82 13.61
CA PRO A 69 3.92 -3.12 13.80
C PRO A 69 3.51 -4.33 12.95
N LEU A 70 3.97 -5.52 13.33
CA LEU A 70 3.80 -6.77 12.58
C LEU A 70 2.32 -7.14 12.33
N GLU A 71 1.42 -6.69 13.19
CA GLU A 71 -0.03 -6.91 13.10
C GLU A 71 -0.78 -5.79 12.37
N GLU A 72 -0.08 -4.79 11.83
CA GLU A 72 -0.69 -3.71 11.06
C GLU A 72 -1.31 -4.25 9.77
N THR A 73 -2.49 -3.75 9.42
CA THR A 73 -3.14 -4.09 8.16
C THR A 73 -2.57 -3.22 7.05
N VAL A 74 -2.06 -3.84 5.99
CA VAL A 74 -1.40 -3.14 4.87
C VAL A 74 -2.01 -3.58 3.54
N VAL A 75 -2.07 -2.65 2.58
CA VAL A 75 -2.35 -2.95 1.17
C VAL A 75 -1.14 -2.53 0.33
N SER A 76 -0.54 -3.44 -0.43
CA SER A 76 0.62 -3.11 -1.26
C SER A 76 0.21 -2.60 -2.65
N PRO A 77 1.09 -1.88 -3.37
CA PRO A 77 0.84 -1.53 -4.76
C PRO A 77 0.58 -2.76 -5.65
N GLN A 78 1.30 -3.86 -5.39
CA GLN A 78 1.13 -5.12 -6.10
C GLN A 78 -0.26 -5.72 -5.83
N ALA A 79 -0.74 -5.71 -4.58
CA ALA A 79 -2.07 -6.21 -4.25
C ALA A 79 -3.18 -5.43 -4.97
N VAL A 80 -3.02 -4.10 -5.11
CA VAL A 80 -3.96 -3.28 -5.91
C VAL A 80 -3.86 -3.64 -7.39
N PHE A 81 -2.65 -3.84 -7.92
CA PHE A 81 -2.42 -4.20 -9.32
C PHE A 81 -3.06 -5.55 -9.69
N ASP A 82 -2.96 -6.55 -8.80
CA ASP A 82 -3.49 -7.91 -9.01
C ASP A 82 -4.99 -8.05 -8.71
N ALA A 83 -5.69 -6.94 -8.41
CA ALA A 83 -7.11 -6.97 -8.07
C ALA A 83 -7.95 -7.57 -9.22
N PRO A 84 -8.87 -8.52 -8.95
CA PRO A 84 -9.56 -9.31 -9.98
C PRO A 84 -10.48 -8.48 -10.88
N GLN A 85 -10.81 -7.25 -10.49
CA GLN A 85 -11.66 -6.34 -11.25
C GLN A 85 -10.89 -5.56 -12.32
N LEU A 86 -9.56 -5.59 -12.32
CA LEU A 86 -8.72 -4.73 -13.16
C LEU A 86 -8.22 -5.45 -14.41
N THR A 87 -8.00 -4.66 -15.47
CA THR A 87 -7.30 -5.09 -16.68
C THR A 87 -6.27 -4.03 -17.07
N THR A 88 -5.15 -4.45 -17.63
CA THR A 88 -4.14 -3.52 -18.15
C THR A 88 -4.69 -2.81 -19.40
N VAL A 89 -4.66 -1.47 -19.40
CA VAL A 89 -5.12 -0.64 -20.53
C VAL A 89 -4.00 0.15 -21.21
N ALA A 90 -2.84 0.28 -20.56
CA ALA A 90 -1.63 0.89 -21.10
C ALA A 90 -0.40 0.30 -20.39
N LYS A 91 0.71 0.14 -21.11
CA LYS A 91 1.96 -0.36 -20.55
C LYS A 91 3.16 0.17 -21.35
N GLU A 92 3.85 1.15 -20.80
CA GLU A 92 5.16 1.61 -21.27
C GLU A 92 6.22 1.14 -20.27
N TRP A 93 6.55 -0.16 -20.34
CA TRP A 93 7.48 -0.80 -19.42
C TRP A 93 8.29 -1.87 -20.16
N PRO A 94 9.39 -1.48 -20.83
CA PRO A 94 10.28 -2.45 -21.47
C PRO A 94 10.91 -3.33 -20.38
N LEU A 95 10.75 -4.65 -20.50
CA LEU A 95 11.33 -5.62 -19.56
C LEU A 95 12.77 -6.01 -19.93
N PHE A 96 13.28 -5.47 -21.04
CA PHE A 96 14.65 -5.61 -21.48
C PHE A 96 15.14 -4.23 -21.92
N SER A 97 16.25 -3.81 -21.34
CA SER A 97 17.04 -2.67 -21.79
C SER A 97 18.40 -3.25 -22.15
N TRP A 98 18.74 -3.24 -23.44
CA TRP A 98 20.07 -3.63 -23.93
C TRP A 98 21.05 -2.47 -23.74
#